data_AF-A0A522WK24-F1
#
_entry.id   AF-A0A522WK24-F1
#
_cell.length_a   1.000
_cell.length_b   1.000
_cell.length_c   1.000
_cell.angle_alpha   90.00
_cell.angle_beta   90.00
_cell.angle_gamma   90.00
#
_symmetry.space_group_name_H-M   'P 1'
#
loop_
_entity.id
_entity.type
_entity.pdbx_description
1 polymer ?
#
loop_
_entity_poly.entity_id
_entity_poly.type
_entity_poly.pdbx_seq_one_letter_code
_entity_poly.pdbx_strand_id
1 'polypeptide(L)'
;MGKKRSKGVSFWGWTFIISGIGGALGIINPHQAIIFSGVGLFLVGIALSAAKLIAGIFILKLNEAARKAAVLFAVISIMLIPLSFKPIFNSLHDEEYYVKKRQYIIEKVKPEYQEKALLTLDAFNETRGKISPALMMVLLGAPVFVFNLCPIIFFTRRRVKEQFR
;
A
#
# COMPACT_ATOMS: atom_id res chain seq x y z
N MET A 1 -30.50 6.11 -26.31
CA MET A 1 -29.28 5.35 -26.68
C MET A 1 -28.35 5.31 -25.47
N GLY A 2 -28.06 4.12 -24.93
CA GLY A 2 -27.21 3.99 -23.74
C GLY A 2 -25.78 4.45 -24.03
N LYS A 3 -25.21 5.28 -23.14
CA LYS A 3 -23.81 5.73 -23.26
C LYS A 3 -22.89 4.51 -23.28
N LYS A 4 -22.08 4.37 -24.34
CA LYS A 4 -21.18 3.23 -24.51
C LYS A 4 -19.97 3.40 -23.58
N ARG A 5 -19.88 2.54 -22.57
CA ARG A 5 -18.77 2.52 -21.60
C ARG A 5 -17.51 1.96 -22.25
N SER A 6 -16.37 2.62 -22.06
CA SER A 6 -15.08 2.09 -22.51
C SER A 6 -14.58 0.92 -21.64
N LYS A 7 -13.72 0.07 -22.21
CA LYS A 7 -13.07 -1.03 -21.49
C LYS A 7 -12.25 -0.52 -20.28
N GLY A 8 -11.56 0.62 -20.44
CA GLY A 8 -10.78 1.23 -19.34
C GLY A 8 -11.64 1.70 -18.17
N VAL A 9 -12.81 2.30 -18.42
CA VAL A 9 -13.76 2.66 -17.35
C VAL A 9 -14.26 1.41 -16.63
N SER A 10 -14.48 0.32 -17.38
CA SER A 10 -14.91 -0.96 -16.79
C SER A 10 -13.82 -1.56 -15.91
N PHE A 11 -12.57 -1.56 -16.38
CA PHE A 11 -11.41 -2.01 -15.61
C PHE A 11 -11.31 -1.26 -14.28
N TRP A 12 -11.27 0.07 -14.31
CA TRP A 12 -11.17 0.86 -13.09
C TRP A 12 -12.39 0.71 -12.16
N GLY A 13 -13.60 0.64 -12.70
CA GLY A 13 -14.79 0.38 -11.89
C GLY A 13 -14.67 -0.92 -11.09
N TRP A 14 -14.21 -2.00 -11.72
CA TRP A 14 -13.95 -3.26 -11.04
C TRP A 14 -12.77 -3.18 -10.07
N THR A 15 -11.68 -2.51 -10.42
CA THR A 15 -10.54 -2.29 -9.51
C THR A 15 -10.98 -1.60 -8.22
N PHE A 16 -11.83 -0.58 -8.31
CA PHE A 16 -12.36 0.11 -7.13
C PHE A 16 -13.23 -0.81 -6.28
N ILE A 17 -14.12 -1.60 -6.90
CA ILE A 17 -14.96 -2.59 -6.21
C ILE A 17 -14.09 -3.62 -5.46
N ILE A 18 -13.16 -4.26 -6.17
CA ILE A 18 -12.28 -5.29 -5.61
C ILE A 18 -11.42 -4.68 -4.48
N SER A 19 -10.89 -3.47 -4.66
CA SER A 19 -10.11 -2.80 -3.62
C SER A 19 -10.93 -2.45 -2.38
N GLY A 20 -12.22 -2.09 -2.54
CA GLY A 20 -13.12 -1.83 -1.44
C GLY A 20 -13.47 -3.09 -0.65
N ILE A 21 -13.70 -4.21 -1.36
CA ILE A 21 -13.91 -5.53 -0.73
C ILE A 21 -12.64 -5.97 0.02
N GLY A 22 -11.48 -5.88 -0.64
CA GLY A 22 -10.19 -6.24 -0.03
C GLY A 22 -9.88 -5.40 1.21
N GLY A 23 -10.17 -4.10 1.17
CA GLY A 23 -10.05 -3.21 2.33
C GLY A 23 -10.96 -3.61 3.48
N ALA A 24 -12.23 -3.92 3.20
CA ALA A 24 -13.18 -4.37 4.21
C ALA A 24 -12.76 -5.71 4.85
N LEU A 25 -12.27 -6.67 4.05
CA LEU A 25 -11.78 -7.96 4.54
C LEU A 25 -10.47 -7.82 5.32
N GLY A 26 -9.57 -6.93 4.90
CA GLY A 26 -8.30 -6.66 5.60
C GLY A 26 -8.52 -6.09 7.00
N ILE A 27 -9.55 -5.27 7.18
CA ILE A 27 -9.95 -4.73 8.49
C ILE A 27 -10.44 -5.81 9.46
N ILE A 28 -11.05 -6.89 8.95
CA ILE A 28 -11.52 -8.03 9.75
C ILE A 28 -10.34 -8.93 10.20
N ASN A 29 -9.18 -8.82 9.54
CA ASN A 29 -8.00 -9.61 9.89
C ASN A 29 -7.29 -9.04 11.14
N PRO A 30 -7.17 -9.81 12.25
CA PRO A 30 -6.64 -9.31 13.52
C PRO A 30 -5.17 -8.89 13.45
N HIS A 31 -4.39 -9.44 12.51
CA HIS A 31 -2.99 -9.03 12.29
C HIS A 31 -2.84 -7.62 11.66
N GLN A 32 -3.85 -7.11 10.95
CA GLN A 32 -3.84 -5.74 10.41
C GLN A 32 -4.52 -4.72 11.32
N ALA A 33 -5.33 -5.17 12.28
CA ALA A 33 -5.93 -4.32 13.33
C ALA A 33 -4.87 -3.59 14.18
N ILE A 34 -3.63 -4.08 14.20
CA ILE A 34 -2.47 -3.45 14.87
C ILE A 34 -2.12 -2.09 14.22
N ILE A 35 -2.36 -1.91 12.92
CA ILE A 35 -2.14 -0.63 12.21
C ILE A 35 -3.32 0.35 12.46
N PHE A 36 -4.51 -0.19 12.73
CA PHE A 36 -5.75 0.54 13.00
C PHE A 36 -6.14 0.44 14.48
N SER A 37 -5.17 0.59 15.39
CA SER A 37 -5.35 0.36 16.84
C SER A 37 -6.27 1.37 17.56
N GLY A 38 -6.96 2.23 16.82
CA GLY A 38 -7.96 3.16 17.35
C GLY A 38 -9.31 2.99 16.66
N VAL A 39 -10.39 2.97 17.45
CA VAL A 39 -11.80 2.86 16.98
C VAL A 39 -12.09 3.88 15.87
N GLY A 40 -11.52 5.08 15.93
CA GLY A 40 -11.66 6.10 14.89
C GLY A 40 -11.02 5.70 13.54
N LEU A 41 -9.82 5.14 13.56
CA LEU A 41 -9.14 4.68 12.34
C LEU A 41 -9.85 3.48 11.72
N PHE A 42 -10.38 2.58 12.55
CA PHE A 42 -11.21 1.44 12.11
C PHE A 42 -12.47 1.89 11.36
N LEU A 43 -13.24 2.82 11.95
CA LEU A 43 -14.45 3.37 11.32
C LEU A 43 -14.14 4.11 10.02
N VAL A 44 -13.04 4.88 9.99
CA VAL A 44 -12.57 5.54 8.76
C VAL A 44 -12.19 4.53 7.68
N GLY A 45 -11.53 3.42 8.05
CA GLY A 45 -11.19 2.34 7.13
C GLY A 45 -12.42 1.67 6.50
N ILE A 46 -13.45 1.40 7.30
CA ILE A 46 -14.73 0.84 6.81
C ILE A 46 -15.42 1.85 5.89
N ALA A 47 -15.52 3.10 6.31
CA ALA A 47 -16.16 4.16 5.52
C ALA A 47 -15.46 4.35 4.16
N LEU A 48 -14.13 4.35 4.14
CA LEU A 48 -13.35 4.44 2.90
C LEU A 48 -13.54 3.21 2.00
N SER A 49 -13.62 2.01 2.59
CA SER A 49 -13.85 0.77 1.84
C SER A 49 -15.24 0.76 1.19
N ALA A 50 -16.27 1.16 1.95
CA ALA A 50 -17.64 1.34 1.44
C ALA A 50 -17.71 2.42 0.36
N ALA A 51 -17.04 3.55 0.56
CA ALA A 51 -17.03 4.64 -0.40
C ALA A 51 -16.32 4.26 -1.73
N LYS A 52 -15.24 3.46 -1.67
CA LYS A 52 -14.58 2.89 -2.87
C LYS A 52 -15.49 1.92 -3.60
N LEU A 53 -16.22 1.07 -2.89
CA LEU A 53 -17.22 0.16 -3.44
C LEU A 53 -18.32 0.91 -4.18
N ILE A 54 -18.93 1.89 -3.51
CA ILE A 54 -19.97 2.76 -4.08
C ILE A 54 -19.42 3.48 -5.32
N ALA A 55 -18.25 4.12 -5.20
CA ALA A 55 -17.63 4.81 -6.33
C ALA A 55 -17.38 3.87 -7.51
N GLY A 56 -16.87 2.65 -7.28
CA GLY A 56 -16.68 1.66 -8.33
C GLY A 56 -17.97 1.29 -9.07
N ILE A 57 -19.06 1.03 -8.34
CA ILE A 57 -20.38 0.76 -8.92
C ILE A 57 -20.88 1.95 -9.74
N PHE A 58 -20.76 3.17 -9.22
CA PHE A 58 -21.23 4.37 -9.91
C PHE A 58 -20.34 4.79 -11.08
N ILE A 59 -19.04 4.45 -11.08
CA ILE A 59 -18.15 4.55 -12.25
C ILE A 59 -18.68 3.65 -13.37
N LEU A 60 -19.09 2.41 -13.05
CA LEU A 60 -19.67 1.49 -14.02
C LEU A 60 -21.00 1.99 -14.59
N LYS A 61 -21.72 2.85 -13.86
CA LYS A 61 -22.93 3.56 -14.29
C LYS A 61 -22.67 4.92 -14.93
N LEU A 62 -21.40 5.27 -15.20
CA LEU A 62 -20.99 6.54 -15.84
C LEU A 62 -21.45 7.79 -15.07
N ASN A 63 -21.47 7.73 -13.74
CA ASN A 63 -21.79 8.90 -12.91
C ASN A 63 -20.57 9.81 -12.71
N GLU A 64 -20.70 11.08 -13.10
CA GLU A 64 -19.65 12.11 -13.02
C GLU A 64 -19.12 12.36 -11.58
N ALA A 65 -19.98 12.25 -10.57
CA ALA A 65 -19.55 12.37 -9.17
C ALA A 65 -18.59 11.24 -8.79
N ALA A 66 -18.84 10.02 -9.27
CA ALA A 66 -18.00 8.87 -9.01
C ALA A 66 -16.65 8.96 -9.75
N ARG A 67 -16.61 9.56 -10.95
CA ARG A 67 -15.36 9.89 -11.64
C ARG A 67 -14.49 10.83 -10.79
N LYS A 68 -15.08 11.89 -10.24
CA LYS A 68 -14.37 12.85 -9.38
C LYS A 68 -13.91 12.19 -8.08
N ALA A 69 -14.75 11.37 -7.46
CA ALA A 69 -14.41 10.59 -6.27
C ALA A 69 -13.24 9.63 -6.52
N ALA A 70 -13.19 8.97 -7.68
CA ALA A 70 -12.07 8.09 -8.06
C ALA A 70 -10.72 8.82 -8.07
N VAL A 71 -10.70 10.03 -8.66
CA VAL A 71 -9.52 10.90 -8.67
C VAL A 71 -9.15 11.33 -7.25
N LEU A 72 -10.14 11.72 -6.45
CA LEU A 72 -9.92 12.13 -5.06
C LEU A 72 -9.31 10.98 -4.23
N PHE A 73 -9.86 9.77 -4.33
CA PHE A 73 -9.34 8.60 -3.62
C PHE A 73 -7.92 8.27 -4.03
N ALA A 74 -7.58 8.43 -5.31
CA ALA A 74 -6.23 8.22 -5.80
C ALA A 74 -5.24 9.23 -5.23
N VAL A 75 -5.62 10.53 -5.17
CA VAL A 75 -4.81 11.58 -4.55
C VAL A 75 -4.61 11.31 -3.05
N ILE A 76 -5.68 11.00 -2.32
CA ILE A 76 -5.60 10.65 -0.89
C ILE A 76 -4.69 9.44 -0.70
N SER A 77 -4.81 8.42 -1.56
CA SER A 77 -3.99 7.21 -1.46
C SER A 77 -2.50 7.54 -1.66
N ILE A 78 -2.15 8.41 -2.62
CA ILE A 78 -0.77 8.89 -2.81
C ILE A 78 -0.27 9.64 -1.57
N MET A 79 -1.08 10.53 -0.98
CA MET A 79 -0.71 11.27 0.22
C MET A 79 -0.47 10.36 1.44
N LEU A 80 -1.15 9.21 1.49
CA LEU A 80 -1.02 8.26 2.59
C LEU A 80 0.13 7.24 2.40
N ILE A 81 0.73 7.13 1.21
CA ILE A 81 1.86 6.21 0.94
C ILE A 81 2.98 6.36 1.99
N PRO A 82 3.51 7.57 2.29
CA PRO A 82 4.60 7.71 3.26
C PRO A 82 4.26 7.19 4.65
N LEU A 83 3.01 7.42 5.09
CA LEU A 83 2.49 6.91 6.37
C LEU A 83 2.42 5.39 6.38
N SER A 84 1.98 4.77 5.28
CA SER A 84 1.90 3.31 5.16
C SER A 84 3.28 2.63 5.15
N PHE A 85 4.32 3.29 4.63
CA PHE A 85 5.68 2.75 4.61
C PHE A 85 6.48 3.01 5.89
N LYS A 86 6.06 3.96 6.74
CA LYS A 86 6.73 4.26 8.02
C LYS A 86 7.04 3.03 8.88
N PRO A 87 6.11 2.09 9.17
CA PRO A 87 6.43 0.90 9.97
C PRO A 87 7.47 -0.01 9.31
N ILE A 88 7.50 -0.07 7.97
CA ILE A 88 8.49 -0.82 7.21
C ILE A 88 9.87 -0.16 7.34
N PHE A 89 9.96 1.16 7.22
CA PHE A 89 11.23 1.88 7.44
C PHE A 89 11.73 1.76 8.87
N ASN A 90 10.82 1.80 9.85
CA ASN A 90 11.18 1.64 11.26
C ASN A 90 11.72 0.23 11.54
N SER A 91 11.11 -0.82 10.98
CA SER A 91 11.59 -2.19 11.18
C SER A 91 12.95 -2.45 10.53
N LEU A 92 13.32 -1.71 9.49
CA LEU A 92 14.66 -1.78 8.88
C LEU A 92 15.78 -1.24 9.78
N HIS A 93 15.45 -0.37 10.73
CA HIS A 93 16.40 0.23 11.67
C HIS A 93 16.28 -0.37 13.08
N ASP A 94 15.78 -1.59 13.18
CA ASP A 94 15.64 -2.28 14.46
C ASP A 94 17.02 -2.73 14.99
N GLU A 95 17.65 -1.85 15.78
CA GLU A 95 18.90 -2.13 16.48
C GLU A 95 18.75 -3.24 17.53
N GLU A 96 17.55 -3.39 18.11
CA GLU A 96 17.28 -4.40 19.13
C GLU A 96 17.38 -5.81 18.53
N TYR A 97 16.91 -5.99 17.30
CA TYR A 97 17.10 -7.22 16.54
C TYR A 97 18.58 -7.56 16.34
N TYR A 98 19.39 -6.58 15.94
CA TYR A 98 20.82 -6.77 15.71
C TYR A 98 21.55 -7.17 17.00
N VAL A 99 21.30 -6.46 18.09
CA VAL A 99 21.90 -6.75 19.40
C VAL A 99 21.52 -8.15 19.88
N LYS A 100 20.23 -8.52 19.83
CA LYS A 100 19.76 -9.87 20.23
C LYS A 100 20.41 -10.97 19.39
N LYS A 101 20.56 -10.75 18.08
CA LYS A 101 21.12 -11.77 17.18
C LYS A 101 22.64 -11.91 17.35
N ARG A 102 23.33 -10.80 17.64
CA ARG A 102 24.75 -10.81 18.01
C ARG A 102 24.98 -11.58 19.31
N GLN A 103 24.16 -11.32 20.34
CA GLN A 103 24.18 -12.03 21.62
C GLN A 103 23.95 -13.54 21.43
N TYR A 104 22.95 -13.93 20.63
CA TYR A 104 22.68 -15.33 20.31
C TYR A 104 23.87 -16.03 19.65
N ILE A 105 24.56 -15.36 18.71
CA ILE A 105 25.75 -15.94 18.07
C ILE A 105 26.86 -16.20 19.11
N ILE A 106 27.04 -15.28 20.06
CA ILE A 106 28.04 -15.43 21.13
C ILE A 106 27.71 -16.58 22.08
N GLU A 107 26.43 -16.77 22.41
CA GLU A 107 25.99 -17.76 23.42
C GLU A 107 25.76 -19.17 22.85
N LYS A 108 25.38 -19.29 21.58
CA LYS A 108 24.84 -20.55 21.01
C LYS A 108 25.64 -21.13 19.85
N VAL A 109 26.49 -20.34 19.19
CA VAL A 109 27.28 -20.82 18.05
C VAL A 109 28.62 -21.34 18.55
N LYS A 110 29.11 -22.44 17.97
CA LYS A 110 30.41 -22.98 18.34
C LYS A 110 31.53 -21.97 18.06
N PRO A 111 32.59 -21.91 18.89
CA PRO A 111 33.67 -20.93 18.76
C PRO A 111 34.29 -20.90 17.36
N GLU A 112 34.46 -22.09 16.77
CA GLU A 112 35.01 -22.31 15.42
C GLU A 112 34.22 -21.65 14.27
N TYR A 113 32.94 -21.32 14.47
CA TYR A 113 32.08 -20.64 13.48
C TYR A 113 31.67 -19.23 13.90
N GLN A 114 31.99 -18.82 15.12
CA GLN A 114 31.48 -17.61 15.74
C GLN A 114 31.98 -16.35 15.02
N GLU A 115 33.27 -16.29 14.69
CA GLU A 115 33.88 -15.16 13.97
C GLU A 115 33.24 -14.96 12.58
N LYS A 116 33.08 -16.03 11.81
CA LYS A 116 32.43 -15.99 10.49
C LYS A 116 30.96 -15.58 10.58
N ALA A 117 30.25 -16.06 11.60
CA ALA A 117 28.85 -15.71 11.82
C ALA A 117 28.68 -14.24 12.20
N LEU A 118 29.57 -13.70 13.04
CA LEU A 118 29.58 -12.27 13.41
C LEU A 118 29.92 -11.38 12.20
N LEU A 119 30.96 -11.71 11.43
CA LEU A 119 31.31 -10.97 10.21
C LEU A 119 30.16 -10.94 9.19
N THR A 120 29.45 -12.06 9.05
CA THR A 120 28.28 -12.13 8.16
C THR A 120 27.12 -11.26 8.67
N LEU A 121 26.92 -11.22 10.00
CA LEU A 121 25.88 -10.39 10.62
C LEU A 121 26.19 -8.88 10.46
N ASP A 122 27.45 -8.49 10.66
CA ASP A 122 27.90 -7.11 10.53
C ASP A 122 27.78 -6.62 9.08
N ALA A 123 28.24 -7.43 8.11
CA ALA A 123 28.08 -7.14 6.69
C ALA A 123 26.61 -7.05 6.27
N PHE A 124 25.76 -7.93 6.82
CA PHE A 124 24.31 -7.87 6.57
C PHE A 124 23.68 -6.60 7.15
N ASN A 125 24.05 -6.20 8.37
CA ASN A 125 23.51 -4.99 9.00
C ASN A 125 23.93 -3.72 8.26
N GLU A 126 25.19 -3.65 7.81
CA GLU A 126 25.69 -2.53 7.01
C GLU A 126 24.97 -2.44 5.65
N THR A 127 24.78 -3.59 4.99
CA THR A 127 24.06 -3.67 3.71
C THR A 127 22.58 -3.30 3.88
N ARG A 128 21.95 -3.76 4.97
CA ARG A 128 20.56 -3.46 5.30
C ARG A 128 20.34 -1.95 5.50
N GLY A 129 21.22 -1.29 6.24
CA GLY A 129 21.14 0.16 6.48
C GLY A 129 21.28 1.01 5.21
N LYS A 130 22.13 0.58 4.26
CA LYS A 130 22.42 1.34 3.03
C LYS A 130 21.44 1.05 1.89
N ILE A 131 21.08 -0.22 1.69
CA ILE A 131 20.43 -0.68 0.46
C ILE A 131 18.93 -0.94 0.66
N SER A 132 18.54 -1.44 1.83
CA SER A 132 17.15 -1.89 2.06
C SER A 132 16.10 -0.78 1.92
N PRO A 133 16.33 0.48 2.36
CA PRO A 133 15.34 1.55 2.16
C PRO A 133 15.09 1.86 0.69
N ALA A 134 16.15 1.93 -0.13
CA ALA A 134 16.06 2.21 -1.55
C ALA A 134 15.39 1.05 -2.31
N LEU A 135 15.76 -0.20 -2.01
CA LEU A 135 15.16 -1.38 -2.61
C LEU A 135 13.67 -1.51 -2.26
N MET A 136 13.28 -1.23 -1.01
CA MET A 136 11.87 -1.20 -0.61
C MET A 136 11.08 -0.10 -1.30
N MET A 137 11.65 1.10 -1.44
CA MET A 137 11.03 2.21 -2.19
C MET A 137 10.80 1.83 -3.66
N VAL A 138 11.77 1.18 -4.30
CA VAL A 138 11.67 0.81 -5.72
C VAL A 138 10.71 -0.38 -5.92
N LEU A 139 10.78 -1.42 -5.08
CA LEU A 139 9.98 -2.63 -5.26
C LEU A 139 8.53 -2.50 -4.80
N LEU A 140 8.29 -1.69 -3.76
CA LEU A 140 6.96 -1.57 -3.16
C LEU A 140 6.40 -0.16 -3.32
N GLY A 141 7.20 0.88 -3.07
CA GLY A 141 6.77 2.27 -3.14
C GLY A 141 6.39 2.72 -4.55
N ALA A 142 7.30 2.55 -5.52
CA ALA A 142 7.11 3.03 -6.88
C ALA A 142 5.92 2.35 -7.60
N PRO A 143 5.71 1.02 -7.53
CA PRO A 143 4.54 0.39 -8.12
C PRO A 143 3.23 0.88 -7.53
N VAL A 144 3.17 1.04 -6.19
CA VAL A 144 1.97 1.57 -5.51
C VAL A 144 1.71 3.01 -5.91
N PHE A 145 2.75 3.85 -6.00
CA PHE A 145 2.63 5.23 -6.45
C PHE A 145 2.12 5.31 -7.90
N VAL A 146 2.76 4.59 -8.83
CA VAL A 146 2.37 4.57 -10.25
C VAL A 146 0.94 4.04 -10.41
N PHE A 147 0.57 2.98 -9.69
CA PHE A 147 -0.77 2.43 -9.74
C PHE A 147 -1.83 3.44 -9.30
N ASN A 148 -1.57 4.24 -8.26
CA ASN A 148 -2.47 5.30 -7.82
C ASN A 148 -2.43 6.55 -8.73
N LEU A 149 -1.36 6.76 -9.49
CA LEU A 149 -1.28 7.84 -10.50
C LEU A 149 -2.15 7.54 -11.73
N CYS A 150 -2.22 6.28 -12.14
CA CYS A 150 -2.98 5.83 -13.30
C CYS A 150 -4.46 6.24 -13.34
N PRO A 151 -5.28 6.11 -12.26
CA PRO A 151 -6.66 6.56 -12.28
C PRO A 151 -6.79 8.08 -12.40
N ILE A 152 -5.85 8.85 -11.83
CA ILE A 152 -5.82 10.32 -11.99
C ILE A 152 -5.64 10.66 -13.46
N ILE A 153 -4.60 10.11 -14.10
CA ILE A 153 -4.32 10.35 -15.51
C ILE A 153 -5.48 9.86 -16.39
N PHE A 154 -6.04 8.69 -16.10
CA PHE A 154 -7.11 8.10 -16.90
C PHE A 154 -8.40 8.91 -16.83
N PHE A 155 -8.91 9.19 -15.62
CA PHE A 155 -10.20 9.86 -15.43
C PHE A 155 -10.16 11.37 -15.69
N THR A 156 -8.97 11.98 -15.78
CA THR A 156 -8.83 13.39 -16.17
C THR A 156 -8.80 13.62 -17.69
N ARG A 157 -8.60 12.56 -18.50
CA ARG A 157 -8.61 12.64 -19.97
C ARG A 157 -9.96 13.11 -20.50
N ARG A 158 -9.93 13.99 -21.51
CA ARG A 158 -11.11 14.56 -22.16
C ARG A 158 -12.10 13.49 -22.67
N ARG A 159 -11.60 12.51 -23.44
CA ARG A 159 -12.41 11.39 -23.98
C ARG A 159 -13.06 10.52 -22.90
N VAL A 160 -12.48 10.48 -21.70
CA VAL A 160 -13.07 9.75 -20.56
C VAL A 160 -14.13 10.63 -19.93
N LYS A 161 -13.84 11.91 -19.64
CA LYS A 161 -14.82 12.88 -19.13
C LYS A 161 -16.11 12.95 -19.97
N GLU A 162 -15.98 12.90 -21.29
CA GLU A 162 -17.11 12.90 -22.22
C GLU A 162 -18.03 11.66 -22.06
N GLN A 163 -17.55 10.53 -21.53
CA GLN A 163 -18.39 9.36 -21.25
C GLN A 163 -19.28 9.53 -20.00
N PHE A 164 -18.93 10.47 -19.10
CA PHE A 164 -19.62 10.71 -17.83
C PHE A 164 -20.56 11.94 -17.87
N ARG A 165 -20.50 12.74 -18.94
CA ARG A 165 -21.47 13.81 -19.25
C ARG A 165 -22.66 13.22 -19.98
#